data_AF-A0A959LRQ3-F1
#
_entry.id   AF-A0A959LRQ3-F1
#
_cell.length_a   1.000
_cell.length_b   1.000
_cell.length_c   1.000
_cell.angle_alpha   90.00
_cell.angle_beta   90.00
_cell.angle_gamma   90.00
#
_symmetry.space_group_name_H-M   'P 1'
#
loop_
_entity.id
_entity.type
_entity.pdbx_description
1 polymer ?
#
loop_
_entity_poly.entity_id
_entity_poly.type
_entity_poly.pdbx_seq_one_letter_code
_entity_poly.pdbx_strand_id
1 'polypeptide(L)'
;MVNYFEFYNIEERFHPDAAAVKSKYYELSRKYHPDRYTLADAGEQAEMLRLSSINNDAYKSLKDEYSTMKYLLLAKGVIEEEEKYNLPPDFLMEMMDLNEVVSELEMEPENQELKQRAQQLVDEQMKQWDEETLPLTKAYDEGDKSQELLSQIKDRYYRKKYLLRISDRMNNIN
;
A
#
# COMPACT_ATOMS: atom_id res chain seq x y z
N MET A 1 16.59 7.84 -1.15
CA MET A 1 15.32 7.62 -1.88
C MET A 1 14.80 8.98 -2.33
N VAL A 2 14.25 9.13 -3.53
CA VAL A 2 13.59 10.39 -3.95
C VAL A 2 12.27 10.51 -3.21
N ASN A 3 11.95 11.69 -2.68
CA ASN A 3 10.63 11.94 -2.10
C ASN A 3 9.60 12.12 -3.23
N TYR A 4 8.58 11.26 -3.30
CA TYR A 4 7.58 11.26 -4.37
C TYR A 4 6.59 12.43 -4.25
N PHE A 5 6.30 12.89 -3.04
CA PHE A 5 5.48 14.08 -2.82
C PHE A 5 6.22 15.33 -3.31
N GLU A 6 7.52 15.45 -3.00
CA GLU A 6 8.36 16.52 -3.55
C GLU A 6 8.50 16.42 -5.07
N PHE A 7 8.66 15.21 -5.62
CA PHE A 7 8.73 14.97 -7.07
C PHE A 7 7.46 15.42 -7.81
N TYR A 8 6.30 15.23 -7.20
CA TYR A 8 5.01 15.70 -7.71
C TYR A 8 4.64 17.12 -7.30
N ASN A 9 5.44 17.73 -6.41
CA ASN A 9 5.14 19.02 -5.80
C ASN A 9 3.72 19.07 -5.22
N ILE A 10 3.40 18.04 -4.43
CA ILE A 10 2.15 17.91 -3.67
C ILE A 10 2.47 17.73 -2.18
N GLU A 11 1.48 17.97 -1.32
CA GLU A 11 1.65 17.83 0.13
C GLU A 11 1.82 16.36 0.54
N GLU A 12 2.76 16.09 1.46
CA GLU A 12 3.00 14.76 2.02
C GLU A 12 1.89 14.37 2.99
N ARG A 13 1.06 13.39 2.59
CA ARG A 13 -0.13 12.93 3.32
C ARG A 13 -0.40 11.45 3.07
N PHE A 14 -1.02 10.75 4.02
CA PHE A 14 -1.54 9.39 3.80
C PHE A 14 -2.71 9.39 2.81
N HIS A 15 -3.48 10.49 2.75
CA HIS A 15 -4.55 10.66 1.76
C HIS A 15 -4.23 11.81 0.78
N PRO A 16 -3.32 11.61 -0.18
CA PRO A 16 -3.11 12.59 -1.23
C PRO A 16 -4.35 12.72 -2.12
N ASP A 17 -4.53 13.89 -2.72
CA ASP A 17 -5.58 14.08 -3.73
C ASP A 17 -5.27 13.18 -4.95
N ALA A 18 -6.08 12.14 -5.14
CA ALA A 18 -5.94 11.18 -6.22
C ALA A 18 -6.01 11.84 -7.61
N ALA A 19 -6.78 12.91 -7.77
CA ALA A 19 -6.84 13.66 -9.02
C ALA A 19 -5.54 14.44 -9.26
N ALA A 20 -4.96 15.03 -8.21
CA ALA A 20 -3.66 15.70 -8.29
C ALA A 20 -2.54 14.71 -8.62
N VAL A 21 -2.48 13.56 -7.94
CA VAL A 21 -1.51 12.48 -8.20
C VAL A 21 -1.61 12.01 -9.65
N LYS A 22 -2.82 11.70 -10.12
CA LYS A 22 -3.06 11.26 -11.50
C LYS A 22 -2.70 12.32 -12.53
N SER A 23 -3.03 13.59 -12.26
CA SER A 23 -2.67 14.72 -13.13
C SER A 23 -1.16 14.85 -13.26
N LYS A 24 -0.44 14.80 -12.13
CA LYS A 24 1.03 14.87 -12.10
C LYS A 24 1.70 13.70 -12.79
N TYR A 25 1.19 12.49 -12.58
CA TYR A 25 1.67 11.31 -13.31
C TYR A 25 1.60 11.53 -14.82
N TYR A 26 0.45 11.93 -15.37
CA TYR A 26 0.32 12.14 -16.82
C TYR A 26 1.14 13.32 -17.35
N GLU A 27 1.24 14.41 -16.58
CA GLU A 27 2.09 15.56 -16.91
C GLU A 27 3.55 15.10 -17.09
N LEU A 28 4.08 14.39 -16.10
CA LEU A 28 5.46 13.94 -16.07
C LEU A 28 5.73 12.77 -17.02
N SER A 29 4.76 11.88 -17.27
CA SER A 29 4.88 10.82 -18.27
C SER A 29 5.06 11.40 -19.67
N ARG A 30 4.33 12.48 -19.99
CA ARG A 30 4.53 13.20 -21.26
C ARG A 30 5.87 13.93 -21.28
N LYS A 31 6.27 14.54 -20.16
CA LYS A 31 7.52 15.29 -20.07
C LYS A 31 8.75 14.41 -20.24
N TYR A 32 8.77 13.23 -19.61
CA TYR A 32 9.94 12.34 -19.55
C TYR A 32 9.84 11.14 -20.51
N HIS A 33 8.92 11.18 -21.48
CA HIS A 33 8.76 10.07 -22.43
C HIS A 33 10.04 9.89 -23.28
N PRO A 34 10.68 8.70 -23.29
CA PRO A 34 11.93 8.47 -24.00
C PRO A 34 11.88 8.86 -25.49
N ASP A 35 10.74 8.62 -26.16
CA ASP A 35 10.54 8.98 -27.57
C ASP A 35 10.72 10.47 -27.88
N ARG A 36 10.58 11.36 -26.88
CA ARG A 36 10.81 12.80 -27.06
C ARG A 36 12.29 13.18 -27.11
N TYR A 37 13.16 12.27 -26.70
CA TYR A 37 14.59 12.51 -26.49
C TYR A 37 15.47 11.57 -27.31
N THR A 38 14.94 10.95 -28.37
CA THR A 38 15.70 10.02 -29.24
C THR A 38 16.88 10.68 -29.95
N LEU A 39 16.84 12.00 -30.13
CA LEU A 39 17.93 12.81 -30.70
C LEU A 39 18.82 13.48 -29.65
N ALA A 40 18.49 13.33 -28.37
CA ALA A 40 19.30 13.85 -27.26
C ALA A 40 20.59 13.04 -27.09
N ASP A 41 21.56 13.58 -26.36
CA ASP A 41 22.76 12.84 -26.01
C ASP A 41 22.47 11.67 -25.05
N ALA A 42 23.41 10.74 -24.93
CA ALA A 42 23.23 9.54 -24.12
C ALA A 42 22.99 9.84 -22.63
N GLY A 43 23.55 10.92 -22.10
CA GLY A 43 23.34 11.34 -20.71
C GLY A 43 21.91 11.84 -20.49
N GLU A 44 21.40 12.67 -21.40
CA GLU A 44 20.03 13.15 -21.35
C GLU A 44 19.01 12.02 -21.53
N GLN A 45 19.24 11.09 -22.48
CA GLN A 45 18.39 9.91 -22.65
C GLN A 45 18.33 9.04 -21.38
N ALA A 46 19.48 8.81 -20.74
CA ALA A 46 19.56 8.04 -19.50
C ALA A 46 18.82 8.75 -18.35
N GLU A 47 18.93 10.07 -18.25
CA GLU A 47 18.23 10.86 -17.24
C GLU A 47 16.70 10.82 -17.45
N MET A 48 16.22 10.93 -18.69
CA MET A 48 14.78 10.84 -18.97
C MET A 48 14.22 9.45 -18.65
N LEU A 49 14.98 8.39 -18.94
CA LEU A 49 14.59 7.04 -18.55
C LEU A 49 14.51 6.89 -17.03
N ARG A 50 15.50 7.44 -16.29
CA ARG A 50 15.52 7.45 -14.82
C ARG A 50 14.30 8.19 -14.25
N LEU A 51 14.00 9.39 -14.76
CA LEU A 51 12.85 10.19 -14.32
C LEU A 51 11.51 9.54 -14.66
N SER A 52 11.41 8.86 -15.82
CA SER A 52 10.24 8.07 -16.20
C SER A 52 10.01 6.90 -15.23
N SER A 53 11.07 6.19 -14.84
CA SER A 53 10.99 5.14 -13.82
C SER A 53 10.51 5.70 -12.48
N ILE A 54 11.11 6.80 -12.01
CA ILE A 54 10.70 7.47 -10.77
C ILE A 54 9.22 7.87 -10.82
N ASN A 55 8.75 8.40 -11.95
CA ASN A 55 7.35 8.77 -12.12
C ASN A 55 6.40 7.57 -12.02
N ASN A 56 6.77 6.43 -12.60
CA ASN A 56 5.98 5.21 -12.49
C ASN A 56 5.92 4.68 -11.06
N ASP A 57 7.06 4.71 -10.35
CA ASP A 57 7.15 4.23 -8.98
C ASP A 57 6.42 5.17 -8.00
N ALA A 58 6.53 6.48 -8.21
CA ALA A 58 5.77 7.49 -7.48
C ALA A 58 4.26 7.28 -7.65
N TYR A 59 3.79 7.10 -8.90
CA TYR A 59 2.37 6.87 -9.14
C TYR A 59 1.89 5.58 -8.50
N LYS A 60 2.63 4.46 -8.64
CA LYS A 60 2.29 3.19 -8.00
C LYS A 60 2.23 3.31 -6.47
N SER A 61 3.14 4.07 -5.88
CA SER A 61 3.25 4.22 -4.43
C SER A 61 2.21 5.16 -3.83
N LEU A 62 1.64 6.07 -4.63
CA LEU A 62 0.68 7.08 -4.17
C LEU A 62 -0.75 6.81 -4.71
N LYS A 63 -0.99 5.63 -5.29
CA LYS A 63 -2.25 5.30 -5.98
C LYS A 63 -3.35 4.85 -5.02
N ASP A 64 -2.99 4.12 -3.98
CA ASP A 64 -3.91 3.54 -3.02
C ASP A 64 -3.39 3.73 -1.58
N GLU A 65 -4.29 3.57 -0.62
CA GLU A 65 -4.00 3.82 0.79
C GLU A 65 -2.87 2.92 1.32
N TYR A 66 -2.87 1.63 0.97
CA TYR A 66 -1.89 0.69 1.48
C TYR A 66 -0.49 0.93 0.90
N SER A 67 -0.40 1.21 -0.41
CA SER A 67 0.87 1.57 -1.04
C SER A 67 1.42 2.90 -0.52
N THR A 68 0.55 3.90 -0.33
CA THR A 68 0.92 5.20 0.24
C THR A 68 1.41 5.05 1.68
N MET A 69 0.72 4.21 2.46
CA MET A 69 1.09 3.92 3.84
C MET A 69 2.47 3.25 3.91
N LYS A 70 2.72 2.22 3.09
CA LYS A 70 4.03 1.57 2.99
C LYS A 70 5.12 2.60 2.68
N TYR A 71 4.88 3.44 1.67
CA TYR A 71 5.84 4.43 1.22
C TYR A 71 6.21 5.43 2.32
N LEU A 72 5.22 6.02 2.99
CA LEU A 72 5.45 7.00 4.04
C LEU A 72 6.21 6.40 5.23
N LEU A 73 5.82 5.20 5.67
CA LEU A 73 6.49 4.54 6.79
C LEU A 73 7.95 4.22 6.46
N LEU A 74 8.27 3.79 5.24
CA LEU A 74 9.64 3.60 4.77
C LEU A 74 10.41 4.93 4.71
N ALA A 75 9.79 5.97 4.13
CA ALA A 75 10.41 7.29 3.98
C ALA A 75 10.75 7.95 5.33
N LYS A 76 9.96 7.65 6.37
CA LYS A 76 10.21 8.10 7.75
C LYS A 76 11.14 7.18 8.56
N GLY A 77 11.57 6.05 7.99
CA GLY A 77 12.39 5.06 8.70
C GLY A 77 11.65 4.37 9.85
N VAL A 78 10.31 4.31 9.77
CA VAL A 78 9.45 3.64 10.77
C VAL A 78 9.39 2.14 10.51
N ILE A 79 9.49 1.74 9.24
CA ILE A 79 9.62 0.33 8.83
C ILE A 79 10.82 0.12 7.91
N GLU A 80 11.23 -1.14 7.78
CA GLU A 80 12.19 -1.61 6.77
C GLU A 80 11.51 -2.59 5.79
N GLU A 81 12.03 -2.72 4.56
CA GLU A 81 11.42 -3.54 3.49
C GLU A 81 11.19 -5.01 3.90
N GLU A 82 12.14 -5.59 4.62
CA GLU A 82 12.10 -7.00 5.07
C GLU A 82 11.97 -7.13 6.59
N GLU A 83 11.43 -6.11 7.25
CA GLU A 83 11.25 -6.14 8.69
C GLU A 83 10.33 -7.30 9.11
N LYS A 84 10.81 -8.07 10.11
CA LYS A 84 10.02 -9.09 10.80
C LYS A 84 9.23 -8.42 11.92
N TYR A 85 7.95 -8.19 11.66
CA TYR A 85 7.02 -7.66 12.64
C TYR A 85 6.23 -8.77 13.31
N ASN A 86 6.21 -8.76 14.66
CA ASN A 86 5.38 -9.66 15.44
C ASN A 86 4.00 -9.03 15.60
N LEU A 87 3.00 -9.65 14.98
CA LEU A 87 1.61 -9.21 15.10
C LEU A 87 1.11 -9.44 16.54
N PRO A 88 0.24 -8.56 17.05
CA PRO A 88 -0.32 -8.70 18.40
C PRO A 88 -1.07 -10.03 18.59
N PRO A 89 -0.96 -10.70 19.76
CA PRO A 89 -1.64 -11.97 20.02
C PRO A 89 -3.15 -11.91 19.84
N ASP A 90 -3.78 -10.82 20.28
CA ASP A 90 -5.24 -10.65 20.18
C ASP A 90 -5.69 -10.61 18.71
N PHE A 91 -4.93 -9.92 17.85
CA PHE A 91 -5.17 -9.94 16.41
C PHE A 91 -5.03 -11.35 15.83
N LEU A 92 -3.97 -12.06 16.20
CA LEU A 92 -3.75 -13.42 15.70
C LEU A 92 -4.87 -14.36 16.14
N MET A 93 -5.43 -14.16 17.33
CA MET A 93 -6.60 -14.89 17.83
C MET A 93 -7.85 -14.59 17.01
N GLU A 94 -8.12 -13.32 16.69
CA GLU A 94 -9.21 -12.92 15.78
C GLU A 94 -9.06 -13.54 14.39
N MET A 95 -7.82 -13.67 13.91
CA MET A 95 -7.52 -14.27 12.61
C MET A 95 -7.59 -15.81 12.60
N MET A 96 -7.77 -16.48 13.74
CA MET A 96 -7.79 -17.94 13.79
C MET A 96 -8.94 -18.55 12.98
N ASP A 97 -10.17 -18.08 13.20
CA ASP A 97 -11.36 -18.57 12.47
C ASP A 97 -11.21 -18.33 10.95
N LEU A 98 -10.73 -17.15 10.56
CA LEU A 98 -10.46 -16.86 9.16
C LEU A 98 -9.41 -17.81 8.55
N ASN A 99 -8.34 -18.13 9.28
CA ASN A 99 -7.36 -19.10 8.79
C ASN A 99 -7.94 -20.50 8.69
N GLU A 100 -8.74 -20.93 9.66
CA GLU A 100 -9.39 -22.23 9.68
C GLU A 100 -10.31 -22.38 8.46
N VAL A 101 -11.21 -21.43 8.22
CA VAL A 101 -12.12 -21.45 7.07
C VAL A 101 -11.36 -21.44 5.74
N VAL A 102 -10.27 -20.67 5.63
CA VAL A 102 -9.45 -20.66 4.40
C VAL A 102 -8.73 -21.99 4.21
N SER A 103 -8.23 -22.62 5.28
CA SER A 103 -7.60 -23.94 5.18
C SER A 103 -8.60 -25.06 4.87
N GLU A 104 -9.83 -24.99 5.36
CA GLU A 104 -10.90 -25.90 4.95
C GLU A 104 -11.22 -25.72 3.46
N LEU A 105 -11.30 -24.47 2.97
CA LEU A 105 -11.51 -24.18 1.56
C LEU A 105 -10.36 -24.69 0.67
N GLU A 106 -9.11 -24.67 1.15
CA GLU A 106 -7.97 -25.28 0.44
C GLU A 106 -8.12 -26.79 0.27
N MET A 107 -8.79 -27.47 1.21
CA MET A 107 -9.09 -28.90 1.13
C MET A 107 -10.31 -29.20 0.26
N GLU A 108 -11.28 -28.27 0.22
CA GLU A 108 -12.53 -28.39 -0.52
C GLU A 108 -12.78 -27.18 -1.46
N PRO A 109 -11.97 -27.01 -2.52
CA PRO A 109 -11.99 -25.79 -3.36
C PRO A 109 -13.32 -25.52 -4.07
N GLU A 110 -14.08 -26.58 -4.35
CA GLU A 110 -15.39 -26.51 -5.01
C GLU A 110 -16.53 -26.09 -4.05
N ASN A 111 -16.27 -26.06 -2.74
CA ASN A 111 -17.27 -25.75 -1.72
C ASN A 111 -17.60 -24.25 -1.72
N GLN A 112 -18.70 -23.91 -2.39
CA GLN A 112 -19.14 -22.53 -2.55
C GLN A 112 -19.56 -21.87 -1.22
N GLU A 113 -20.04 -22.64 -0.25
CA GLU A 113 -20.41 -22.10 1.07
C GLU A 113 -19.18 -21.66 1.85
N LEU A 114 -18.11 -22.49 1.86
CA LEU A 114 -16.82 -22.13 2.45
C LEU A 114 -16.20 -20.91 1.75
N LYS A 115 -16.27 -20.86 0.41
CA LYS A 115 -15.77 -19.72 -0.36
C LYS A 115 -16.47 -18.42 0.00
N GLN A 116 -17.80 -18.46 0.11
CA GLN A 116 -18.59 -17.28 0.52
C GLN A 116 -18.29 -16.88 1.96
N ARG A 117 -18.19 -17.83 2.89
CA ARG A 117 -17.85 -17.56 4.29
C ARG A 117 -16.46 -16.95 4.43
N ALA A 118 -15.46 -17.50 3.74
CA ALA A 118 -14.10 -16.96 3.73
C ALA A 118 -14.07 -15.51 3.21
N GLN A 119 -14.76 -15.25 2.10
CA GLN A 119 -14.85 -13.89 1.53
C GLN A 119 -15.52 -12.91 2.50
N GLN A 120 -16.62 -13.31 3.15
CA GLN A 120 -17.30 -12.48 4.14
C GLN A 120 -16.39 -12.12 5.31
N LEU A 121 -15.67 -13.10 5.88
CA LEU A 121 -14.73 -12.86 6.96
C LEU A 121 -13.60 -11.92 6.54
N VAL A 122 -13.03 -12.09 5.34
CA VAL A 122 -12.01 -11.17 4.80
C VAL A 122 -12.57 -9.76 4.66
N ASP A 123 -13.77 -9.60 4.10
CA ASP A 123 -14.39 -8.29 3.87
C ASP A 123 -14.71 -7.59 5.20
N GLU A 124 -15.20 -8.32 6.20
CA GLU A 124 -15.43 -7.82 7.55
C GLU A 124 -14.13 -7.31 8.20
N GLN A 125 -13.06 -8.09 8.12
CA GLN A 125 -11.75 -7.71 8.67
C GLN A 125 -11.12 -6.53 7.92
N MET A 126 -11.29 -6.46 6.59
CA MET A 126 -10.84 -5.32 5.79
C MET A 126 -11.58 -4.04 6.17
N LYS A 127 -12.91 -4.14 6.35
CA LYS A 127 -13.75 -3.01 6.75
C LYS A 127 -13.40 -2.51 8.16
N GLN A 128 -13.30 -3.43 9.12
CA GLN A 128 -12.85 -3.07 10.48
C GLN A 128 -11.47 -2.41 10.43
N TRP A 129 -10.58 -2.93 9.59
CA TRP A 129 -9.26 -2.33 9.43
C TRP A 129 -9.35 -0.88 8.93
N ASP A 130 -10.17 -0.60 7.93
CA ASP A 130 -10.34 0.74 7.35
C ASP A 130 -10.90 1.70 8.42
N GLU A 131 -11.90 1.28 9.20
CA GLU A 131 -12.54 2.07 10.27
C GLU A 131 -11.57 2.46 11.39
N GLU A 132 -10.69 1.53 11.79
CA GLU A 132 -9.69 1.77 12.85
C GLU A 132 -8.47 2.57 12.35
N THR A 133 -8.16 2.49 11.06
CA THR A 133 -6.96 3.11 10.48
C THR A 133 -7.21 4.56 10.07
N LEU A 134 -8.39 4.86 9.52
CA LEU A 134 -8.72 6.18 9.00
C LEU A 134 -8.52 7.34 10.00
N PRO A 135 -8.88 7.21 11.30
CA PRO A 135 -8.61 8.28 12.26
C PRO A 135 -7.12 8.55 12.47
N LEU A 136 -6.27 7.51 12.43
CA LEU A 136 -4.83 7.62 12.65
C LEU A 136 -4.15 8.33 11.47
N THR A 137 -4.47 7.90 10.25
CA THR A 137 -3.92 8.51 9.03
C THR A 137 -4.44 9.94 8.83
N LYS A 138 -5.67 10.25 9.25
CA LYS A 138 -6.17 11.64 9.31
C LYS A 138 -5.45 12.50 10.34
N ALA A 139 -5.22 12.00 11.55
CA ALA A 139 -4.47 12.73 12.56
C ALA A 139 -3.06 13.10 12.05
N TYR A 140 -2.44 12.19 11.29
CA TYR A 140 -1.18 12.49 10.61
C TYR A 140 -1.34 13.63 9.60
N ASP A 141 -2.34 13.56 8.73
CA ASP A 141 -2.59 14.58 7.71
C ASP A 141 -2.95 15.95 8.30
N GLU A 142 -3.51 15.97 9.52
CA GLU A 142 -3.85 17.18 10.29
C GLU A 142 -2.66 17.76 11.08
N GLY A 143 -1.54 17.03 11.15
CA GLY A 143 -0.26 17.55 11.65
C GLY A 143 0.35 16.80 12.82
N ASP A 144 -0.30 15.77 13.37
CA ASP A 144 0.33 14.92 14.38
C ASP A 144 1.39 14.03 13.72
N LYS A 145 2.66 14.31 14.00
CA LYS A 145 3.81 13.52 13.50
C LYS A 145 4.50 12.77 14.62
N SER A 146 3.79 12.50 15.73
CA SER A 146 4.35 11.83 16.88
C SER A 146 4.80 10.40 16.56
N GLN A 147 5.85 9.96 17.28
CA GLN A 147 6.34 8.58 17.17
C GLN A 147 5.28 7.56 17.60
N GLU A 148 4.44 7.93 18.57
CA GLU A 148 3.32 7.11 19.03
C GLU A 148 2.31 6.86 17.90
N LEU A 149 1.86 7.92 17.22
CA LEU A 149 0.95 7.79 16.08
C LEU A 149 1.57 6.94 14.96
N LEU A 150 2.83 7.18 14.62
CA LEU A 150 3.54 6.41 13.60
C LEU A 150 3.68 4.93 13.98
N SER A 151 3.86 4.62 15.27
CA SER A 151 3.88 3.24 15.78
C SER A 151 2.52 2.56 15.65
N GLN A 152 1.42 3.30 15.91
CA GLN A 152 0.06 2.78 15.70
C GLN A 152 -0.21 2.52 14.21
N ILE A 153 0.13 3.47 13.33
CA ILE A 153 -0.01 3.29 11.88
C ILE A 153 0.87 2.13 11.37
N LYS A 154 2.06 1.92 11.95
CA LYS A 154 2.91 0.76 11.67
C LYS A 154 2.20 -0.56 11.99
N ASP A 155 1.58 -0.69 13.16
CA ASP A 155 0.78 -1.87 13.51
C ASP A 155 -0.35 -2.10 12.49
N ARG A 156 -1.07 -1.03 12.11
CA ARG A 156 -2.10 -1.10 11.06
C ARG A 156 -1.54 -1.61 9.74
N TYR A 157 -0.38 -1.10 9.30
CA TYR A 157 0.28 -1.55 8.08
C TYR A 157 0.53 -3.07 8.07
N TYR A 158 1.07 -3.63 9.15
CA TYR A 158 1.34 -5.07 9.22
C TYR A 158 0.09 -5.93 9.32
N ARG A 159 -0.97 -5.44 9.99
CA ARG A 159 -2.28 -6.11 9.99
C ARG A 159 -2.87 -6.16 8.58
N LYS A 160 -2.83 -5.06 7.82
CA LYS A 160 -3.27 -5.06 6.41
C LYS A 160 -2.43 -6.00 5.55
N LYS A 161 -1.10 -5.99 5.74
CA LYS A 161 -0.18 -6.91 5.04
C LYS A 161 -0.53 -8.37 5.30
N TYR A 162 -0.94 -8.71 6.53
CA TYR A 162 -1.39 -10.05 6.89
C TYR A 162 -2.72 -10.41 6.22
N LEU A 163 -3.72 -9.53 6.28
CA LEU A 163 -5.02 -9.74 5.64
C LEU A 163 -4.90 -9.89 4.12
N LEU A 164 -4.07 -9.09 3.47
CA LEU A 164 -3.80 -9.20 2.03
C LEU A 164 -3.19 -10.56 1.67
N ARG A 165 -2.28 -11.10 2.49
CA ARG A 165 -1.73 -12.44 2.27
C ARG A 165 -2.79 -13.54 2.37
N ILE A 166 -3.74 -13.42 3.31
CA ILE A 166 -4.85 -14.37 3.41
C ILE A 166 -5.77 -14.25 2.20
N SER A 167 -6.12 -13.02 1.80
CA SER A 167 -6.95 -12.77 0.62
C SER A 167 -6.29 -13.33 -0.65
N ASP A 168 -4.98 -13.10 -0.83
CA ASP A 168 -4.21 -13.68 -1.94
C ASP A 168 -4.20 -15.20 -1.89
N ARG A 169 -4.01 -15.81 -0.70
CA ARG A 169 -4.06 -17.27 -0.52
C ARG A 169 -5.41 -17.82 -0.96
N MET A 170 -6.50 -17.21 -0.51
CA MET A 170 -7.88 -17.57 -0.87
C MET A 170 -8.15 -17.43 -2.37
N ASN A 171 -7.70 -16.33 -3.00
CA ASN A 171 -7.92 -16.06 -4.42
C ASN A 171 -7.16 -17.03 -5.35
N ASN A 172 -6.11 -17.67 -4.84
CA ASN A 172 -5.30 -18.62 -5.60
C ASN A 172 -5.77 -20.08 -5.46
N ILE A 173 -6.86 -20.33 -4.72
CA ILE A 173 -7.49 -21.65 -4.62
C ILE A 173 -8.23 -21.93 -5.93
N ASN A 174 -7.78 -22.97 -6.65
CA ASN A 174 -8.34 -23.43 -7.92
C ASN A 174 -9.31 -24.60 -7.70
#